data_AF-S4PLP4-F1
#
_entry.id   AF-S4PLP4-F1
#
_cell.length_a   1.000
_cell.length_b   1.000
_cell.length_c   1.000
_cell.angle_alpha   90.00
_cell.angle_beta   90.00
_cell.angle_gamma   90.00
#
_symmetry.space_group_name_H-M   'P 1'
#
loop_
_entity.id
_entity.type
_entity.pdbx_description
1 polymer ?
#
loop_
_entity_poly.entity_id
_entity_poly.type
_entity_poly.pdbx_seq_one_letter_code
_entity_poly.pdbx_strand_id
1 'polypeptide(L)'
;MQIYVDCKTETEAGVPEWAIIELQGLIQMKKENQNEATLVGDLHYFNRNRHPVLILGHHVLNGKEVKLEQPMAVIEKTNDGDKNSYKLKAIVKKKLLFKSRPKPIISNISGP
;
A
#
# COMPACT_ATOMS: atom_id res chain seq x y z
N MET A 1 -1.59 10.13 -3.77
CA MET A 1 -0.38 9.28 -3.85
C MET A 1 -0.78 7.82 -3.88
N GLN A 2 -0.04 6.96 -4.59
CA GLN A 2 -0.29 5.51 -4.69
C GLN A 2 0.94 4.72 -4.27
N ILE A 3 0.75 3.67 -3.47
CA ILE A 3 1.77 2.70 -3.06
C ILE A 3 1.24 1.31 -3.40
N TYR A 4 2.10 0.39 -3.81
CA TYR A 4 1.71 -1.00 -4.13
C TYR A 4 2.18 -1.94 -3.02
N VAL A 5 1.31 -2.85 -2.60
CA VAL A 5 1.64 -3.84 -1.56
C VAL A 5 1.28 -5.25 -2.01
N ASP A 6 2.21 -6.17 -1.78
CA ASP A 6 2.00 -7.60 -1.98
C ASP A 6 1.06 -8.14 -0.89
N CYS A 7 -0.06 -8.73 -1.31
CA CYS A 7 -1.05 -9.28 -0.38
C CYS A 7 -0.65 -10.65 0.18
N LYS A 8 0.51 -11.21 -0.21
CA LYS A 8 0.97 -12.56 0.16
C LYS A 8 -0.08 -13.63 -0.12
N THR A 9 -0.86 -13.41 -1.17
CA THR A 9 -1.87 -14.33 -1.68
C THR A 9 -1.54 -14.59 -3.13
N GLU A 10 -1.60 -15.86 -3.52
CA GLU A 10 -1.44 -16.28 -4.91
C GLU A 10 -2.82 -16.56 -5.51
N THR A 11 -2.96 -16.23 -6.78
CA THR A 11 -4.10 -16.69 -7.58
C THR A 11 -3.97 -18.17 -7.90
N GLU A 12 -5.06 -18.82 -8.32
CA GLU A 12 -5.05 -20.22 -8.79
C GLU A 12 -4.04 -20.47 -9.93
N ALA A 13 -3.67 -19.41 -10.67
CA ALA A 13 -2.67 -19.46 -11.74
C ALA A 13 -1.22 -19.21 -11.26
N GLY A 14 -0.97 -19.16 -9.94
CA GLY A 14 0.36 -18.90 -9.37
C GLY A 14 0.86 -17.46 -9.53
N VAL A 15 0.01 -16.54 -9.98
CA VAL A 15 0.36 -15.12 -10.09
C VAL A 15 0.04 -14.42 -8.77
N PRO A 16 0.97 -13.65 -8.18
CA PRO A 16 0.72 -12.90 -6.95
C PRO A 16 -0.43 -11.89 -7.07
N GLU A 17 -1.18 -11.70 -6.00
CA GLU A 17 -2.16 -10.62 -5.89
C GLU A 17 -1.57 -9.44 -5.11
N TRP A 18 -1.64 -8.25 -5.71
CA TRP A 18 -1.25 -6.99 -5.08
C TRP A 18 -2.46 -6.10 -4.81
N ALA A 19 -2.31 -5.15 -3.90
CA ALA A 19 -3.27 -4.08 -3.67
C ALA A 19 -2.63 -2.71 -3.82
N ILE A 20 -3.43 -1.73 -4.24
CA ILE A 20 -3.02 -0.32 -4.25
C ILE A 20 -3.42 0.33 -2.92
N ILE A 21 -2.49 0.96 -2.23
CA ILE A 21 -2.78 1.93 -1.18
C ILE A 21 -2.94 3.29 -1.84
N GLU A 22 -4.12 3.89 -1.72
CA GLU A 22 -4.41 5.20 -2.29
C GLU A 22 -4.66 6.21 -1.18
N LEU A 23 -3.81 7.24 -1.15
CA LEU A 23 -3.81 8.29 -0.14
C LEU A 23 -4.18 9.62 -0.78
N GLN A 24 -5.14 10.34 -0.17
CA GLN A 24 -5.42 11.73 -0.52
C GLN A 24 -4.40 12.65 0.16
N GLY A 25 -3.48 13.20 -0.63
CA GLY A 25 -2.40 14.05 -0.15
C GLY A 25 -1.02 13.49 -0.48
N LEU A 26 -0.01 13.97 0.26
CA LEU A 26 1.41 13.65 0.11
C LEU A 26 1.95 13.09 1.43
N ILE A 27 2.83 12.08 1.34
CA ILE A 27 3.66 11.68 2.49
C ILE A 27 4.93 12.52 2.47
N GLN A 28 5.23 13.17 3.59
CA GLN A 28 6.48 13.90 3.79
C GLN A 28 7.39 13.07 4.68
N MET A 29 8.56 12.72 4.16
CA MET A 29 9.59 12.00 4.90
C MET A 29 10.77 12.93 5.14
N LYS A 30 11.39 12.86 6.32
CA LYS A 30 12.70 13.50 6.52
C LYS A 30 13.70 12.73 5.65
N LYS A 31 14.51 13.44 4.86
CA LYS A 31 15.53 12.83 3.99
C LYS A 31 16.53 12.07 4.86
N GLU A 32 16.33 10.77 5.01
CA GLU A 32 17.37 9.82 5.35
C GLU A 32 17.77 9.09 4.05
N ASN A 33 19.02 8.65 3.97
CA ASN A 33 19.73 8.21 2.76
C ASN A 33 18.83 7.55 1.69
N GLN A 34 18.84 8.10 0.47
CA GLN A 34 17.95 7.70 -0.64
C GLN A 34 18.12 6.23 -1.11
N ASN A 35 19.13 5.53 -0.61
CA ASN A 35 19.48 4.18 -1.06
C ASN A 35 18.99 3.05 -0.13
N GLU A 36 18.30 3.38 0.97
CA GLU A 36 17.82 2.38 1.92
C GLU A 36 16.29 2.34 1.97
N ALA A 37 15.75 1.14 2.21
CA ALA A 37 14.33 0.96 2.44
C ALA A 37 13.93 1.72 3.71
N THR A 38 13.18 2.81 3.55
CA THR A 38 12.74 3.62 4.69
C THR A 38 11.41 3.10 5.22
N LEU A 39 11.33 2.84 6.53
CA LEU A 39 10.07 2.56 7.20
C LEU A 39 9.18 3.81 7.15
N VAL A 40 8.10 3.76 6.37
CA VAL A 40 7.15 4.87 6.22
C VAL A 40 6.09 4.85 7.34
N GLY A 41 5.75 3.66 7.83
CA GLY A 41 4.74 3.45 8.87
C GLY A 41 4.12 2.05 8.80
N ASP A 42 3.05 1.84 9.57
CA ASP A 42 2.42 0.54 9.76
C ASP A 42 1.05 0.47 9.08
N LEU A 43 0.86 -0.56 8.25
CA LEU A 43 -0.45 -0.91 7.69
C LEU A 43 -1.04 -2.09 8.45
N HIS A 44 -2.14 -1.85 9.15
CA HIS A 44 -2.93 -2.89 9.80
C HIS A 44 -4.15 -3.21 8.94
N TYR A 45 -4.38 -4.49 8.64
CA TYR A 45 -5.55 -4.92 7.88
C TYR A 45 -6.42 -5.86 8.69
N PHE A 46 -7.62 -5.39 9.06
CA PHE A 46 -8.57 -6.19 9.81
C PHE A 46 -9.44 -7.02 8.85
N ASN A 47 -9.07 -8.29 8.64
CA ASN A 47 -9.74 -9.20 7.70
C ASN A 47 -11.25 -9.34 7.94
N ARG A 48 -11.68 -9.37 9.21
CA ARG A 48 -13.09 -9.63 9.60
C ARG A 48 -14.07 -8.59 9.05
N ASN A 49 -13.66 -7.32 8.98
CA ASN A 49 -14.49 -6.20 8.54
C ASN A 49 -13.90 -5.46 7.33
N ARG A 50 -12.83 -6.01 6.71
CA ARG A 50 -12.13 -5.43 5.56
C ARG A 50 -11.72 -3.96 5.78
N HIS A 51 -11.30 -3.66 7.01
CA HIS A 51 -10.97 -2.30 7.45
C HIS A 51 -9.45 -2.11 7.52
N PRO A 52 -8.83 -1.33 6.61
CA PRO A 52 -7.42 -0.98 6.71
C PRO A 52 -7.21 0.26 7.60
N VAL A 53 -6.18 0.21 8.45
CA VAL A 53 -5.71 1.33 9.26
C VAL A 53 -4.24 1.56 8.95
N LEU A 54 -3.89 2.78 8.55
CA LEU A 54 -2.51 3.16 8.26
C LEU A 54 -2.02 4.14 9.32
N ILE A 55 -0.90 3.82 9.94
CA ILE A 55 -0.23 4.64 10.95
C ILE A 55 1.00 5.24 10.29
N LEU A 56 1.08 6.58 10.22
CA LEU A 56 2.20 7.33 9.63
C LEU A 56 2.72 8.35 10.63
N GLY A 57 3.85 8.06 11.28
CA GLY A 57 4.35 8.88 12.39
C GLY A 57 3.29 9.06 13.47
N HIS A 58 2.89 10.31 13.75
CA HIS A 58 1.85 10.63 14.74
C HIS A 58 0.41 10.64 14.18
N HIS A 59 0.22 10.20 12.94
CA HIS A 59 -1.09 10.19 12.30
C HIS A 59 -1.67 8.79 12.18
N VAL A 60 -2.98 8.67 12.41
CA VAL A 60 -3.77 7.49 12.06
C VAL A 60 -4.75 7.83 10.94
N LEU A 61 -4.74 7.02 9.90
CA LEU A 61 -5.66 7.10 8.77
C LEU A 61 -6.52 5.85 8.77
N ASN A 62 -7.84 6.05 8.84
CA ASN A 62 -8.80 4.99 8.63
C ASN A 62 -9.16 4.95 7.15
N GLY A 63 -8.97 3.78 6.54
CA GLY A 63 -9.29 3.55 5.15
C GLY A 63 -10.48 2.61 4.99
N LYS A 64 -10.73 2.24 3.74
CA LYS A 64 -11.67 1.18 3.37
C LYS A 64 -11.10 0.39 2.20
N GLU A 65 -11.38 -0.90 2.15
CA GLU A 65 -11.10 -1.68 0.96
C GLU A 65 -12.14 -1.37 -0.13
N VAL A 66 -11.69 -1.19 -1.37
CA VAL A 66 -12.54 -0.95 -2.53
C VAL A 66 -12.12 -1.92 -3.63
N LYS A 67 -13.05 -2.73 -4.11
CA LYS A 67 -12.84 -3.58 -5.29
C LYS A 67 -12.71 -2.68 -6.53
N LEU A 68 -11.75 -2.97 -7.39
CA LEU A 68 -11.63 -2.29 -8.68
C LEU A 68 -12.69 -2.82 -9.63
N GLU A 69 -13.37 -1.91 -10.34
CA GLU A 69 -14.31 -2.28 -11.40
C GLU A 69 -13.59 -3.03 -12.53
N GLN A 70 -12.37 -2.60 -12.84
CA GLN A 70 -11.47 -3.24 -13.79
C GLN A 70 -10.17 -3.64 -13.07
N PRO A 71 -9.89 -4.94 -12.91
CA PRO A 71 -8.61 -5.40 -12.40
C PRO A 71 -7.45 -4.93 -13.30
N MET A 72 -6.30 -4.69 -12.69
CA MET A 72 -5.11 -4.19 -13.39
C MET A 72 -3.98 -5.22 -13.33
N ALA A 73 -3.18 -5.31 -14.39
CA ALA A 73 -1.95 -6.09 -14.40
C ALA A 73 -0.77 -5.21 -14.00
N VAL A 74 0.07 -5.69 -13.10
CA VAL A 74 1.39 -5.09 -12.81
C VAL A 74 2.40 -5.75 -13.74
N ILE A 75 3.04 -4.95 -14.58
CA ILE A 75 3.97 -5.42 -15.60
C ILE A 75 5.33 -4.78 -15.33
N GLU A 76 6.37 -5.61 -15.27
CA GLU A 76 7.76 -5.18 -15.22
C GLU A 76 8.34 -5.23 -16.63
N LYS A 77 8.86 -4.09 -17.08
CA LYS A 77 9.64 -4.04 -18.32
C LYS A 77 11.03 -4.57 -18.03
N THR A 78 11.45 -5.58 -18.78
CA THR A 78 12.78 -6.17 -18.73
C THR A 78 13.50 -5.90 -20.06
N ASN A 79 14.75 -5.44 -19.99
CA ASN A 79 15.61 -5.34 -21.16
C ASN A 79 16.51 -6.56 -21.17
N ASP A 80 16.32 -7.44 -22.15
CA ASP A 80 17.18 -8.61 -22.37
C ASP A 80 17.97 -8.37 -23.66
N GLY A 81 19.07 -7.62 -23.52
CA GLY A 81 19.82 -7.07 -24.65
C GLY A 81 19.03 -6.02 -25.46
N ASP A 82 18.98 -6.21 -26.78
CA ASP A 82 18.27 -5.32 -27.75
C ASP A 82 16.74 -5.55 -27.80
N LYS A 83 16.20 -6.49 -27.03
CA LYS A 83 14.76 -6.79 -27.02
C LYS A 83 14.10 -6.33 -25.72
N ASN A 84 13.06 -5.51 -25.87
CA ASN A 84 12.14 -5.20 -24.78
C ASN A 84 11.25 -6.42 -24.53
N SER A 85 11.24 -6.92 -23.30
CA SER A 85 10.31 -7.95 -22.81
C SER A 85 9.49 -7.40 -21.64
N TYR A 86 8.32 -8.01 -21.41
CA TYR A 86 7.39 -7.58 -20.38
C TYR A 86 6.97 -8.80 -19.56
N LYS A 87 7.25 -8.78 -18.25
CA LYS A 87 6.90 -9.84 -17.32
C LYS A 87 5.72 -9.42 -16.47
N LEU A 88 4.70 -10.28 -16.39
CA LEU A 88 3.61 -10.10 -15.43
C LEU A 88 4.13 -10.34 -14.01
N LYS A 89 3.97 -9.35 -13.13
CA LYS A 89 4.41 -9.42 -11.73
C LYS A 89 3.26 -9.75 -10.78
N ALA A 90 2.10 -9.16 -11.01
CA ALA A 90 0.95 -9.34 -10.13
C ALA A 90 -0.35 -8.91 -10.82
N ILE A 91 -1.48 -9.33 -10.25
CA ILE A 91 -2.81 -8.77 -10.56
C ILE A 91 -3.27 -7.92 -9.39
N VAL A 92 -3.81 -6.74 -9.67
CA VAL A 92 -4.46 -5.86 -8.70
C VAL A 92 -5.96 -5.91 -8.91
N LYS A 93 -6.70 -6.39 -7.90
CA LYS A 93 -8.17 -6.45 -7.94
C LYS A 93 -8.85 -5.45 -7.00
N LYS A 94 -8.07 -4.82 -6.13
CA LYS A 94 -8.57 -3.98 -5.05
C LYS A 94 -7.60 -2.88 -4.67
N LYS A 95 -8.13 -1.87 -4.00
CA LYS A 95 -7.36 -0.80 -3.37
C LYS A 95 -7.78 -0.56 -1.92
N LEU A 96 -6.82 -0.18 -1.08
CA LEU A 96 -7.01 0.33 0.27
C LEU A 96 -7.03 1.85 0.18
N LEU A 97 -8.23 2.42 0.32
CA LEU A 97 -8.48 3.82 0.06
C LEU A 97 -8.54 4.63 1.36
N PHE A 98 -7.64 5.60 1.51
CA PHE A 98 -7.53 6.50 2.65
C PHE A 98 -7.83 7.94 2.21
N LYS A 99 -9.12 8.33 2.26
CA LYS A 99 -9.60 9.69 1.89
C LYS A 99 -9.88 10.59 3.10
N SER A 100 -9.98 10.02 4.29
CA SER A 100 -10.29 10.77 5.51
C SER A 100 -9.09 11.59 5.97
N ARG A 101 -9.35 12.75 6.60
CA ARG A 101 -8.30 13.58 7.20
C ARG A 101 -7.49 12.75 8.22
N PRO A 102 -6.15 12.82 8.21
CA PRO A 102 -5.32 12.16 9.21
C PRO A 102 -5.71 12.63 10.62
N LYS A 103 -5.94 11.69 11.52
CA LYS A 103 -6.22 11.99 12.93
C LYS A 103 -4.91 11.92 13.72
N PRO A 104 -4.67 12.82 14.69
CA PRO A 104 -3.53 12.68 15.58
C PRO A 104 -3.71 11.45 16.47
N ILE A 105 -2.62 10.78 16.81
CA ILE A 105 -2.61 9.76 17.86
C ILE A 105 -2.53 10.48 19.20
N ILE A 106 -3.57 10.33 20.02
CA ILE A 106 -3.61 10.90 21.37
C ILE A 106 -3.21 9.78 22.33
N SER A 107 -2.00 9.85 22.89
CA SER A 107 -1.63 9.04 24.04
C SER A 107 -2.16 9.70 25.31
N ASN A 108 -3.16 9.08 25.94
CA ASN A 108 -3.48 9.40 27.33
C ASN A 108 -2.37 8.79 28.20
N ILE A 109 -1.26 9.51 28.36
CA ILE A 109 -0.36 9.29 29.49
C ILE A 109 -1.07 9.85 30.73
N SER A 110 -1.90 9.03 31.36
CA SER A 110 -2.20 9.20 32.78
C SER A 110 -0.87 9.06 33.51
N GLY A 111 -0.29 10.21 33.91
CA GLY A 111 0.91 10.24 34.73
C GLY A 111 0.67 9.51 36.06
N PRO A 112 1.73 8.99 36.70
CA PRO A 112 1.65 8.45 38.04
C PRO A 112 1.20 9.51 39.06
#